data_AF-A0A2J8P3N6-F1
#
_entry.id   AF-A0A2J8P3N6-F1
#
_cell.length_a   1.000
_cell.length_b   1.000
_cell.length_c   1.000
_cell.angle_alpha   90.00
_cell.angle_beta   90.00
_cell.angle_gamma   90.00
#
_symmetry.space_group_name_H-M   'P 1'
#
loop_
_entity.id
_entity.type
_entity.pdbx_description
1 polymer ?
#
loop_
_entity_poly.entity_id
_entity_poly.type
_entity_poly.pdbx_seq_one_letter_code
_entity_poly.pdbx_strand_id
1 'polypeptide(L)'
;MGANNMPKQVEVRMHDSHLGSEEPKHRHLGLRLCDKLGKNLLLTLTVFGVILGAVCGGLLRLASPIHPDVVMLIAFPGDILMRMLKMLILPLIISSLITGLSGLDAKASGRLGTRAMVYYMSTTIIAAVLGVILVLAIHPGNPKLKKQLGPGKKNDEVSSLDAFLDLIRNLFPENLVQACFQQIQTVTKKVLVAPPPDE
;
A
#
# COMPACT_ATOMS: atom_id res chain seq x y z
N MET A 1 62.37 18.52 -36.05
CA MET A 1 62.01 19.51 -37.08
C MET A 1 61.00 20.47 -36.46
N GLY A 2 61.31 21.78 -36.42
CA GLY A 2 60.41 22.88 -35.97
C GLY A 2 60.36 23.06 -34.45
N ALA A 3 61.19 23.88 -33.79
CA ALA A 3 61.34 25.35 -33.85
C ALA A 3 60.15 26.12 -33.21
N ASN A 4 60.47 26.79 -32.08
CA ASN A 4 60.03 28.10 -31.60
C ASN A 4 58.54 28.49 -31.71
N ASN A 5 57.92 28.99 -30.63
CA ASN A 5 58.15 30.37 -30.17
C ASN A 5 57.35 30.68 -28.89
N MET A 6 58.02 31.30 -27.92
CA MET A 6 57.44 32.07 -26.81
C MET A 6 56.97 33.45 -27.35
N PRO A 7 56.06 34.18 -26.68
CA PRO A 7 56.52 35.05 -25.60
C PRO A 7 55.59 35.15 -24.38
N LYS A 8 56.24 35.29 -23.22
CA LYS A 8 55.70 35.94 -22.02
C LYS A 8 55.44 37.42 -22.31
N GLN A 9 54.26 37.92 -21.93
CA GLN A 9 53.95 39.34 -21.70
C GLN A 9 53.11 39.35 -20.41
N VAL A 10 53.72 39.63 -19.26
CA VAL A 10 53.92 40.97 -18.64
C VAL A 10 52.65 41.46 -17.95
N GLU A 11 52.80 41.53 -16.64
CA GLU A 11 51.90 42.03 -15.63
C GLU A 11 51.30 43.40 -15.95
N VAL A 12 49.98 43.53 -15.81
CA VAL A 12 49.34 44.81 -15.51
C VAL A 12 48.37 44.60 -14.35
N ARG A 13 48.87 44.94 -13.17
CA ARG A 13 48.12 45.17 -11.94
C ARG A 13 47.17 46.34 -12.17
N MET A 14 45.89 46.07 -12.43
CA MET A 14 44.82 47.06 -12.32
C MET A 14 44.16 46.90 -10.96
N HIS A 15 44.32 47.96 -10.18
CA HIS A 15 43.91 48.09 -8.80
C HIS A 15 42.49 48.68 -8.78
N ASP A 16 41.47 47.86 -9.04
CA ASP A 16 40.08 48.29 -8.77
C ASP A 16 39.68 47.82 -7.39
N SER A 17 39.85 48.78 -6.48
CA SER A 17 39.34 48.75 -5.13
C SER A 17 37.84 49.02 -5.16
N HIS A 18 37.13 48.42 -4.21
CA HIS A 18 35.76 48.76 -3.79
C HIS A 18 34.62 48.41 -4.76
N LEU A 19 34.03 47.23 -4.55
CA LEU A 19 32.62 47.06 -4.13
C LEU A 19 32.23 45.58 -4.30
N GLY A 20 32.90 44.72 -3.53
CA GLY A 20 32.30 43.44 -3.16
C GLY A 20 31.23 43.71 -2.13
N SER A 21 30.05 44.15 -2.57
CA SER A 21 28.85 44.07 -1.76
C SER A 21 28.74 42.63 -1.29
N GLU A 22 28.74 42.40 0.02
CA GLU A 22 28.42 41.09 0.58
C GLU A 22 27.05 40.67 0.03
N GLU A 23 27.06 39.77 -0.96
CA GLU A 23 25.88 39.03 -1.39
C GLU A 23 25.34 38.29 -0.16
N PRO A 24 24.08 38.50 0.23
CA PRO A 24 23.56 37.89 1.44
C PRO A 24 23.53 36.37 1.25
N LYS A 25 24.40 35.70 2.01
CA LYS A 25 24.50 34.26 2.27
C LYS A 25 23.23 33.75 2.95
N HIS A 26 22.08 33.85 2.29
CA HIS A 26 20.79 33.41 2.84
C HIS A 26 19.78 32.88 1.80
N ARG A 27 20.22 32.58 0.56
CA ARG A 27 19.37 31.98 -0.49
C ARG A 27 19.70 30.53 -0.86
N HIS A 28 20.70 29.92 -0.23
CA HIS A 28 21.22 28.63 -0.69
C HIS A 28 20.60 27.38 -0.04
N LEU A 29 19.82 27.54 1.04
CA LEU A 29 19.15 26.44 1.72
C LEU A 29 17.75 26.16 1.15
N GLY A 30 16.90 27.19 1.03
CA GLY A 30 15.55 27.07 0.49
C GLY A 30 15.54 26.67 -0.99
N LEU A 31 16.46 27.18 -1.81
CA LEU A 31 16.54 26.84 -3.23
C LEU A 31 17.02 25.40 -3.45
N ARG A 32 18.00 24.92 -2.65
CA ARG A 32 18.43 23.51 -2.68
C ARG A 32 17.35 22.58 -2.13
N LEU A 33 16.55 23.03 -1.17
CA LEU A 33 15.44 22.25 -0.62
C LEU A 33 14.30 22.15 -1.65
N CYS A 34 13.90 23.23 -2.30
CA CYS A 34 12.91 23.23 -3.39
C CYS A 34 13.37 22.42 -4.60
N ASP A 35 14.66 22.48 -4.95
CA ASP A 35 15.23 21.72 -6.07
C ASP A 35 15.33 20.21 -5.74
N LYS A 36 15.61 19.85 -4.48
CA LYS A 36 15.50 18.47 -3.99
C LYS A 36 14.04 18.00 -3.86
N LEU A 37 13.13 18.88 -3.47
CA LEU A 37 11.69 18.61 -3.39
C LEU A 37 11.13 18.36 -4.79
N GLY A 38 11.55 19.12 -5.80
CA GLY A 38 11.16 18.90 -7.19
C GLY A 38 11.56 17.51 -7.70
N LYS A 39 12.76 17.03 -7.32
CA LYS A 39 13.26 15.71 -7.70
C LYS A 39 12.52 14.54 -7.05
N ASN A 40 12.05 14.69 -5.81
CA ASN A 40 11.33 13.66 -5.05
C ASN A 40 9.95 14.14 -4.61
N LEU A 41 9.25 14.86 -5.49
CA LEU A 41 8.05 15.61 -5.13
C LEU A 41 6.94 14.69 -4.64
N LEU A 42 6.69 13.61 -5.38
CA LEU A 42 5.63 12.65 -5.06
C LEU A 42 5.87 11.97 -3.71
N LEU A 43 7.10 11.49 -3.47
CA LEU A 43 7.47 10.83 -2.20
C LEU A 43 7.37 11.79 -1.01
N THR A 44 7.82 13.04 -1.19
CA THR A 44 7.74 14.05 -0.13
C THR A 44 6.27 14.37 0.19
N LEU A 45 5.43 14.51 -0.84
CA LEU A 45 4.02 14.84 -0.68
C LEU A 45 3.23 13.70 -0.02
N THR A 46 3.52 12.44 -0.34
CA THR A 46 2.84 11.29 0.29
C THR A 46 3.20 11.16 1.77
N VAL A 47 4.49 11.27 2.12
CA VAL A 47 4.93 11.24 3.51
C VAL A 47 4.33 12.40 4.30
N PHE A 48 4.37 13.61 3.74
CA PHE A 48 3.74 14.78 4.36
C PHE A 48 2.24 14.60 4.54
N GLY A 49 1.54 14.06 3.53
CA GLY A 49 0.11 13.77 3.58
C GLY A 49 -0.26 12.76 4.68
N VAL A 50 0.53 11.71 4.89
CA VAL A 50 0.34 10.74 5.98
C VAL A 50 0.52 11.40 7.35
N ILE A 51 1.58 12.19 7.53
CA ILE A 51 1.85 12.87 8.80
C ILE A 51 0.74 13.88 9.11
N LEU A 52 0.38 14.72 8.14
CA LEU A 52 -0.68 15.72 8.30
C LEU A 52 -2.04 15.05 8.56
N GLY A 53 -2.36 13.99 7.82
CA GLY A 53 -3.60 13.23 8.02
C GLY A 53 -3.70 12.60 9.41
N ALA A 54 -2.61 12.02 9.93
CA ALA A 54 -2.57 11.44 11.26
C ALA A 54 -2.70 12.50 12.37
N VAL A 55 -2.00 13.64 12.23
CA VAL A 55 -2.08 14.75 13.20
C VAL A 55 -3.45 15.39 13.18
N CYS A 56 -3.97 15.76 12.02
CA CYS A 56 -5.31 16.35 11.88
C CYS A 56 -6.38 15.38 12.39
N GLY A 57 -6.33 14.09 12.02
CA GLY A 57 -7.27 13.08 12.51
C GLY A 57 -7.19 12.86 14.03
N GLY A 58 -5.99 12.88 14.60
CA GLY A 58 -5.77 12.81 16.05
C GLY A 58 -6.32 14.01 16.80
N LEU A 59 -6.03 15.23 16.33
CA LEU A 59 -6.57 16.47 16.90
C LEU A 59 -8.09 16.53 16.80
N LEU A 60 -8.64 16.14 15.64
CA LEU A 60 -10.07 16.11 15.38
C LEU A 60 -10.80 15.13 16.33
N ARG A 61 -10.16 14.01 16.67
CA ARG A 61 -10.66 13.05 17.67
C ARG A 61 -10.65 13.60 19.10
N LEU A 62 -9.70 14.46 19.44
CA LEU A 62 -9.61 15.10 20.77
C LEU A 62 -10.59 16.27 20.94
N ALA A 63 -10.98 16.92 19.84
CA ALA A 63 -11.68 18.20 19.88
C ALA A 63 -13.18 18.13 20.26
N SER A 64 -13.90 17.02 20.04
CA SER A 64 -15.28 16.72 20.56
C SER A 64 -15.92 15.55 19.77
N PRO A 65 -17.06 14.97 20.21
CA PRO A 65 -17.81 14.01 19.40
C PRO A 65 -18.34 14.69 18.14
N ILE A 66 -17.79 14.34 16.99
CA ILE A 66 -18.22 14.88 15.70
C ILE A 66 -19.41 14.08 15.19
N HIS A 67 -20.42 14.79 14.64
CA HIS A 67 -21.56 14.15 14.00
C HIS A 67 -21.08 13.27 12.83
N PRO A 68 -21.60 12.04 12.66
CA PRO A 68 -21.15 11.09 11.64
C PRO A 68 -21.13 11.67 10.21
N ASP A 69 -22.03 12.60 9.91
CA ASP A 69 -22.12 13.22 8.58
C ASP A 69 -20.89 14.07 8.23
N VAL A 70 -20.31 14.77 9.21
CA VAL A 70 -19.11 15.59 8.99
C VAL A 70 -17.89 14.71 8.75
N VAL A 71 -17.81 13.56 9.43
CA VAL A 71 -16.76 12.56 9.21
C VAL A 71 -16.83 12.01 7.79
N MET A 72 -18.03 11.73 7.28
CA MET A 72 -18.24 11.28 5.91
C MET A 72 -17.75 12.32 4.89
N LEU A 73 -18.06 13.59 5.12
CA LEU A 73 -17.64 14.68 4.23
C LEU A 73 -16.11 14.86 4.18
N ILE A 74 -15.45 14.72 5.34
CA ILE A 74 -13.97 14.78 5.43
C ILE A 74 -13.33 13.56 4.76
N ALA A 75 -13.94 12.38 4.86
CA ALA A 75 -13.43 11.14 4.25
C ALA A 75 -13.66 11.06 2.73
N PHE A 76 -14.61 11.83 2.19
CA PHE A 76 -15.04 11.76 0.80
C PHE A 76 -13.92 11.84 -0.25
N PRO A 77 -12.91 12.73 -0.15
CA PRO A 77 -11.80 12.75 -1.11
C PRO A 77 -10.99 11.44 -1.12
N GLY A 78 -10.84 10.80 0.04
CA GLY A 78 -10.20 9.49 0.19
C GLY A 78 -11.02 8.37 -0.46
N ASP A 79 -12.36 8.43 -0.35
CA ASP A 79 -13.24 7.48 -1.01
C ASP A 79 -13.18 7.60 -2.54
N ILE A 80 -13.12 8.82 -3.07
CA ILE A 80 -12.95 9.04 -4.52
C ILE A 80 -11.60 8.49 -4.99
N LEU A 81 -10.51 8.73 -4.25
CA LEU A 81 -9.20 8.14 -4.54
C LEU A 81 -9.28 6.61 -4.58
N MET A 82 -9.91 6.00 -3.58
CA MET A 82 -10.08 4.54 -3.51
C MET A 82 -10.92 3.99 -4.66
N ARG A 83 -11.92 4.72 -5.15
CA ARG A 83 -12.71 4.32 -6.34
C ARG A 83 -11.88 4.40 -7.61
N MET A 84 -11.11 5.47 -7.80
CA MET A 84 -10.21 5.62 -8.94
C MET A 84 -9.16 4.50 -9.01
N LEU A 85 -8.52 4.18 -7.88
CA LEU A 85 -7.53 3.10 -7.82
C LEU A 85 -8.17 1.75 -8.15
N LYS A 86 -9.31 1.40 -7.55
CA LYS A 86 -9.99 0.12 -7.79
C LYS A 86 -10.42 -0.06 -9.25
N MET A 87 -10.84 1.00 -9.92
CA MET A 87 -11.20 0.97 -11.35
C MET A 87 -10.02 0.57 -12.24
N LEU A 88 -8.80 0.94 -11.88
CA LEU A 88 -7.59 0.64 -12.66
C LEU A 88 -7.06 -0.78 -12.43
N ILE A 89 -7.36 -1.40 -11.28
CA ILE A 89 -6.80 -2.71 -10.92
C ILE A 89 -7.15 -3.78 -11.96
N LEU A 90 -8.43 -3.89 -12.35
CA LEU A 90 -8.92 -4.92 -13.26
C LEU A 90 -8.20 -4.90 -14.63
N PRO A 91 -8.20 -3.80 -15.40
CA PRO A 91 -7.54 -3.76 -16.70
C PRO A 91 -6.02 -3.90 -16.61
N LEU A 92 -5.39 -3.34 -15.57
CA LEU A 92 -3.94 -3.41 -15.39
C LEU A 92 -3.46 -4.83 -15.08
N ILE A 93 -4.17 -5.57 -14.21
CA ILE A 93 -3.79 -6.95 -13.89
C ILE A 93 -3.92 -7.85 -15.13
N ILE A 94 -5.06 -7.78 -15.83
CA ILE A 94 -5.31 -8.64 -16.99
C ILE A 94 -4.29 -8.38 -18.10
N SER A 95 -4.11 -7.11 -18.49
CA SER A 95 -3.14 -6.76 -19.54
C SER A 95 -1.70 -7.10 -19.16
N SER A 96 -1.29 -6.80 -17.92
CA SER A 96 0.06 -7.09 -17.44
C SER A 96 0.36 -8.58 -17.40
N LEU A 97 -0.58 -9.42 -16.96
CA LEU A 97 -0.41 -10.87 -16.92
C LEU A 97 -0.35 -11.47 -18.34
N ILE A 98 -1.23 -11.03 -19.25
CA ILE A 98 -1.22 -11.51 -20.64
C ILE A 98 0.10 -11.14 -21.32
N THR A 99 0.49 -9.86 -21.30
CA THR A 99 1.74 -9.42 -21.93
C THR A 99 2.98 -10.00 -21.25
N GLY A 100 2.96 -10.15 -19.93
CA GLY A 100 4.08 -10.73 -19.18
C GLY A 100 4.31 -12.22 -19.50
N LEU A 101 3.24 -12.98 -19.74
CA LEU A 101 3.34 -14.40 -20.09
C LEU A 101 3.53 -14.64 -21.59
N SER A 102 2.98 -13.78 -22.45
CA SER A 102 3.07 -13.96 -23.91
C SER A 102 4.50 -13.83 -24.45
N GLY A 103 5.38 -13.13 -23.73
CA GLY A 103 6.79 -12.96 -24.10
C GLY A 103 7.72 -14.10 -23.67
N LEU A 104 7.20 -15.15 -23.01
CA LEU A 104 8.01 -16.22 -22.41
C LEU A 104 7.62 -17.60 -22.96
N ASP A 105 8.62 -18.44 -23.22
CA ASP A 105 8.41 -19.86 -23.54
C ASP A 105 7.76 -20.61 -22.36
N ALA A 106 6.97 -21.65 -22.64
CA ALA A 106 6.29 -22.46 -21.62
C ALA A 106 7.25 -23.04 -20.55
N LYS A 107 8.47 -23.42 -20.95
CA LYS A 107 9.51 -23.90 -20.01
C LYS A 107 10.08 -22.79 -19.13
N ALA A 108 10.21 -21.58 -19.69
CA ALA A 108 10.70 -20.42 -18.95
C ALA A 108 9.64 -19.92 -17.95
N SER A 109 8.38 -19.79 -18.39
CA SER A 109 7.27 -19.38 -17.53
C SER A 109 7.02 -20.37 -16.39
N GLY A 110 7.10 -21.68 -16.65
CA GLY A 110 7.00 -22.73 -15.63
C GLY A 110 8.13 -22.66 -14.58
N ARG A 111 9.37 -22.41 -14.99
CA ARG A 111 10.52 -22.24 -14.06
C ARG A 111 10.40 -20.97 -13.24
N LEU A 112 9.92 -19.88 -13.84
CA LEU A 112 9.68 -18.63 -13.13
C LEU A 112 8.56 -18.80 -12.10
N GLY A 113 7.44 -19.41 -12.50
CA GLY A 113 6.30 -19.67 -11.63
C GLY A 113 6.63 -20.58 -10.46
N THR A 114 7.35 -21.69 -10.69
CA THR A 114 7.78 -22.59 -9.62
C THR A 114 8.73 -21.92 -8.63
N ARG A 115 9.70 -21.12 -9.11
CA ARG A 115 10.57 -20.33 -8.23
C ARG A 115 9.79 -19.31 -7.41
N ALA A 116 8.85 -18.60 -8.03
CA ALA A 116 7.97 -17.65 -7.35
C ALA A 116 7.10 -18.34 -6.29
N MET A 117 6.52 -19.51 -6.61
CA MET A 117 5.68 -20.27 -5.70
C MET A 117 6.47 -20.76 -4.47
N VAL A 118 7.67 -21.32 -4.67
CA VAL A 118 8.55 -21.73 -3.56
C VAL A 118 8.96 -20.52 -2.70
N TYR A 119 9.28 -19.39 -3.33
CA TYR A 119 9.61 -18.16 -2.61
C TYR A 119 8.43 -17.65 -1.77
N TYR A 120 7.21 -17.58 -2.32
CA TYR A 120 6.04 -17.12 -1.57
C TYR A 120 5.63 -18.08 -0.46
N MET A 121 5.65 -19.40 -0.71
CA MET A 121 5.30 -20.39 0.32
C MET A 121 6.30 -20.35 1.48
N SER A 122 7.60 -20.34 1.19
CA SER A 122 8.63 -20.32 2.24
C SER A 122 8.59 -19.03 3.07
N THR A 123 8.51 -17.87 2.43
CA THR A 123 8.44 -16.59 3.14
C THR A 123 7.14 -16.41 3.92
N THR A 124 6.00 -16.89 3.41
CA THR A 124 4.72 -16.85 4.13
C THR A 124 4.74 -17.71 5.38
N ILE A 125 5.29 -18.93 5.30
CA ILE A 125 5.42 -19.82 6.47
C ILE A 125 6.33 -19.16 7.53
N ILE A 126 7.48 -18.64 7.12
CA ILE A 126 8.40 -17.95 8.03
C ILE A 126 7.72 -16.73 8.68
N ALA A 127 7.02 -15.91 7.90
CA ALA A 127 6.29 -14.75 8.40
C ALA A 127 5.17 -15.13 9.38
N ALA A 128 4.41 -16.19 9.10
CA ALA A 128 3.35 -16.69 9.99
C ALA A 128 3.91 -17.21 11.31
N VAL A 129 4.99 -18.00 11.27
CA VAL A 129 5.68 -18.50 12.47
C VAL A 129 6.21 -17.34 13.31
N LEU A 130 6.89 -16.37 12.68
CA LEU A 130 7.37 -15.16 13.37
C LEU A 130 6.21 -14.35 13.97
N GLY A 131 5.10 -14.21 13.26
CA GLY A 131 3.90 -13.52 13.74
C GLY A 131 3.30 -14.18 14.98
N VAL A 132 3.20 -15.52 14.97
CA VAL A 132 2.72 -16.31 16.12
C VAL A 132 3.68 -16.19 17.31
N ILE A 133 4.99 -16.29 17.08
CA ILE A 133 5.98 -16.12 18.15
C ILE A 133 5.88 -14.72 18.75
N LEU A 134 5.78 -13.68 17.92
CA LEU A 134 5.75 -12.30 18.39
C LEU A 134 4.46 -11.97 19.17
N VAL A 135 3.30 -12.43 18.69
CA VAL A 135 2.02 -12.21 19.39
C VAL A 135 1.97 -12.96 20.72
N LEU A 136 2.54 -14.16 20.79
CA LEU A 136 2.67 -14.92 22.04
C LEU A 136 3.81 -14.43 22.94
N ALA A 137 4.80 -13.68 22.44
CA ALA A 137 5.83 -13.10 23.28
C ALA A 137 5.36 -11.78 23.90
N ILE A 138 4.84 -10.87 23.06
CA ILE A 138 4.42 -9.52 23.48
C ILE A 138 3.04 -9.55 24.16
N HIS A 139 2.18 -10.51 23.81
CA HIS A 139 0.77 -10.56 24.23
C HIS A 139 0.05 -9.21 24.07
N PRO A 140 -0.03 -8.65 22.84
CA PRO A 140 -0.66 -7.36 22.63
C PRO A 140 -2.17 -7.43 22.89
N GLY A 141 -2.65 -6.58 23.78
CA GLY A 141 -4.08 -6.46 24.13
C GLY A 141 -4.31 -6.49 25.64
N ASN A 142 -5.39 -5.86 26.10
CA ASN A 142 -5.72 -5.84 27.52
C ASN A 142 -6.87 -6.83 27.80
N PRO A 143 -6.63 -7.93 28.54
CA PRO A 143 -7.67 -8.91 28.86
C PRO A 143 -8.82 -8.32 29.68
N LYS A 144 -8.60 -7.18 30.36
CA LYS A 144 -9.64 -6.46 31.10
C LYS A 144 -10.68 -5.82 30.17
N LEU A 145 -10.29 -5.36 28.97
CA LEU A 145 -11.23 -4.81 27.98
C LEU A 145 -12.09 -5.90 27.32
N LYS A 146 -11.61 -7.15 27.24
CA LYS A 146 -12.37 -8.28 26.68
C LYS A 146 -13.65 -8.59 27.47
N LYS A 147 -13.72 -8.21 28.75
CA LYS A 147 -14.92 -8.39 29.59
C LYS A 147 -15.97 -7.29 29.40
N GLN A 148 -15.60 -6.11 28.90
CA GLN A 148 -16.53 -5.00 28.62
C GLN A 148 -17.09 -5.04 27.20
N LEU A 149 -16.42 -5.74 26.29
CA LEU A 149 -16.95 -6.09 24.99
C LEU A 149 -17.97 -7.21 25.22
N GLY A 150 -19.27 -6.91 25.10
CA GLY A 150 -20.34 -7.91 25.21
C GLY A 150 -20.14 -9.10 24.25
N PRO A 151 -21.01 -10.14 24.30
CA PRO A 151 -20.90 -11.25 23.36
C PRO A 151 -20.96 -10.68 21.93
N GLY A 152 -19.82 -10.65 21.26
CA GLY A 152 -19.72 -10.18 19.89
C GLY A 152 -20.74 -10.93 19.03
N LYS A 153 -21.23 -10.26 17.99
CA LYS A 153 -22.14 -10.85 17.00
C LYS A 153 -21.61 -12.24 16.64
N LYS A 154 -22.35 -13.31 16.98
CA LYS A 154 -21.98 -14.68 16.61
C LYS A 154 -21.92 -14.69 15.09
N ASN A 155 -20.71 -14.70 14.53
CA ASN A 155 -20.54 -14.90 13.10
C ASN A 155 -21.13 -16.27 12.77
N ASP A 156 -21.84 -16.35 11.63
CA ASP A 156 -22.30 -17.63 11.11
C ASP A 156 -21.10 -18.58 11.08
N GLU A 157 -21.24 -19.77 11.66
CA GLU A 157 -20.18 -20.77 11.69
C GLU A 157 -19.94 -21.27 10.27
N VAL A 158 -19.09 -20.56 9.54
CA VAL A 158 -18.59 -21.00 8.23
C VAL A 158 -17.71 -22.21 8.46
N SER A 159 -18.09 -23.34 7.88
CA SER A 159 -17.27 -24.55 7.92
C SER A 159 -15.96 -24.28 7.16
N SER A 160 -14.82 -24.71 7.71
CA SER A 160 -13.54 -24.58 7.00
C SER A 160 -13.54 -25.34 5.68
N LEU A 161 -14.33 -26.42 5.59
CA LEU A 161 -14.53 -27.17 4.36
C LEU A 161 -15.27 -26.32 3.32
N ASP A 162 -16.33 -25.60 3.71
CA ASP A 162 -17.07 -24.71 2.81
C ASP A 162 -16.16 -23.62 2.25
N ALA A 163 -15.31 -23.02 3.10
CA ALA A 163 -14.33 -22.01 2.67
C ALA A 163 -13.28 -22.57 1.68
N PHE A 164 -12.81 -23.80 1.89
CA PHE A 164 -11.88 -24.46 0.97
C PHE A 164 -12.55 -24.81 -0.36
N LEU A 165 -13.79 -25.32 -0.33
CA LEU A 165 -14.57 -25.57 -1.54
C LEU A 165 -14.85 -24.26 -2.30
N ASP A 166 -15.17 -23.18 -1.59
CA ASP A 166 -15.37 -21.86 -2.18
C ASP A 166 -14.09 -21.31 -2.82
N LEU A 167 -12.93 -21.56 -2.24
CA LEU A 167 -11.65 -21.20 -2.88
C LEU A 167 -11.50 -21.90 -4.24
N ILE A 168 -11.78 -23.20 -4.31
CA ILE A 168 -11.70 -23.96 -5.57
C ILE A 168 -12.76 -23.48 -6.58
N ARG A 169 -13.99 -23.21 -6.13
CA ARG A 169 -15.07 -22.67 -6.97
C ARG A 169 -14.71 -21.30 -7.56
N ASN A 170 -14.04 -20.44 -6.77
CA ASN A 170 -13.58 -19.14 -7.24
C ASN A 170 -12.33 -19.23 -8.14
N LEU A 171 -11.53 -20.30 -8.05
CA LEU A 171 -10.41 -20.53 -8.95
C LEU A 171 -10.86 -20.84 -10.39
N PHE A 172 -12.01 -21.51 -10.53
CA PHE A 172 -12.62 -21.85 -11.81
C PHE A 172 -14.04 -21.25 -11.90
N PRO A 173 -14.16 -19.94 -12.18
CA PRO A 173 -15.45 -19.28 -12.21
C PRO A 173 -16.31 -19.78 -13.38
N GLU A 174 -17.62 -19.80 -13.17
CA GLU A 174 -18.61 -20.16 -14.21
C GLU A 174 -18.67 -19.13 -15.36
N ASN A 175 -18.33 -17.87 -15.08
CA ASN A 175 -18.36 -16.78 -16.05
C ASN A 175 -17.22 -15.78 -15.80
N LEU A 176 -16.42 -15.51 -16.84
CA LEU A 176 -15.27 -14.60 -16.77
C LEU A 176 -15.66 -13.16 -16.46
N VAL A 177 -16.76 -12.66 -17.02
CA VAL A 177 -17.21 -11.28 -16.79
C VAL A 177 -17.75 -11.13 -15.38
N GLN A 178 -18.52 -12.11 -14.92
CA GLN A 178 -19.09 -12.13 -13.56
C GLN A 178 -17.99 -12.19 -12.49
N ALA A 179 -16.95 -12.98 -12.71
CA ALA A 179 -15.79 -13.10 -11.81
C ALA A 179 -15.05 -11.78 -11.58
N CYS A 180 -15.18 -10.80 -12.48
CA CYS A 180 -14.56 -9.48 -12.33
C CYS A 180 -15.21 -8.62 -11.23
N PHE A 181 -16.45 -8.92 -10.81
CA PHE A 181 -17.18 -8.12 -9.83
C PHE A 181 -17.95 -8.91 -8.77
N GLN A 182 -17.98 -10.25 -8.85
CA GLN A 182 -18.64 -11.14 -7.89
C GLN A 182 -17.72 -12.28 -7.46
N GLN A 183 -17.89 -12.73 -6.22
CA GLN A 183 -17.22 -13.89 -5.65
C GLN A 183 -18.27 -14.84 -5.06
N ILE A 184 -18.06 -16.15 -5.22
CA ILE A 184 -18.93 -17.19 -4.68
C ILE A 184 -18.63 -17.36 -3.19
N GLN A 185 -19.67 -17.35 -2.35
CA GLN A 185 -19.59 -17.63 -0.92
C GLN A 185 -20.76 -18.52 -0.49
N THR A 186 -20.46 -19.67 0.11
CA THR A 186 -21.45 -20.59 0.66
C THR A 186 -21.94 -20.09 2.01
N VAL A 187 -23.27 -19.99 2.17
CA VAL A 187 -23.91 -19.60 3.43
C VAL A 187 -24.72 -20.77 3.97
N THR A 188 -24.31 -21.30 5.11
CA THR A 188 -24.98 -22.44 5.75
C THR A 188 -26.10 -21.95 6.67
N LYS A 189 -27.35 -22.14 6.27
CA LYS A 189 -28.52 -21.84 7.10
C LYS A 189 -28.90 -23.08 7.92
N LYS A 190 -28.74 -23.02 9.25
CA LYS A 190 -29.24 -24.07 10.15
C LYS A 190 -30.77 -23.98 10.21
N VAL A 191 -31.46 -24.93 9.57
CA VAL A 191 -32.91 -25.09 9.68
C VAL A 191 -33.19 -26.06 10.81
N LEU A 192 -33.89 -25.60 11.85
CA LEU A 192 -34.38 -26.46 12.92
C LEU A 192 -35.57 -27.28 12.37
N VAL A 193 -35.34 -28.57 12.15
CA VAL A 193 -36.41 -29.52 11.80
C VAL A 193 -37.05 -29.96 13.12
N ALA A 194 -38.34 -29.68 13.31
CA ALA A 194 -39.09 -30.22 14.43
C ALA A 194 -39.20 -31.76 14.29
N PRO A 195 -39.11 -32.53 15.39
CA PRO A 195 -39.25 -33.98 15.31
C PRO A 195 -40.60 -34.37 14.71
N PRO A 196 -40.66 -35.44 13.90
CA PRO A 196 -41.93 -35.94 13.37
C PRO A 196 -42.88 -36.29 14.54
N PRO A 197 -44.18 -36.02 14.43
CA PRO A 197 -45.14 -36.40 15.47
C PRO A 197 -45.09 -37.92 15.65
N ASP A 198 -44.95 -38.35 16.89
CA ASP A 198 -45.00 -39.75 17.29
C ASP A 198 -46.38 -40.31 16.89
N GLU A 199 -46.43 -41.25 15.91
CA GLU A 199 -47.62 -42.06 15.61
C GLU A 199 -47.80 -43.17 16.67
#